data_AF-A0A936INP3-F1
#
_entry.id   AF-A0A936INP3-F1
#
_cell.length_a   1.000
_cell.length_b   1.000
_cell.length_c   1.000
_cell.angle_alpha   90.00
_cell.angle_beta   90.00
_cell.angle_gamma   90.00
#
_symmetry.space_group_name_H-M   'P 1'
#
loop_
_entity.id
_entity.type
_entity.pdbx_description
1 polymer ?
#
loop_
_entity_poly.entity_id
_entity_poly.type
_entity_poly.pdbx_seq_one_letter_code
_entity_poly.pdbx_strand_id
1 'polypeptide(L)'
;MRLLACLFVAGTLSAQITPDQLLRAQQDPETWLHYGRDYAAWRYSELGEINTGNIRKLVPQWIHQTGVPGKNESTPLVFGGLMYVTGPGNHAWALDLLTGRRIWHYAKSYPKEVQGCCGPVNRGFAVLGNRLFKVNFEGTLVALDAKTGKAEWETEVADWRKGFSLTVAPIVVRDKVLVGISGAEFGVRGYIDAYHAATGERAWRFYTVPAPGEPGSETWGGDSWIRGGGSAWVTGSYDPELNLVYWGTGNPAPDMNGDVRPGDNLYTCAIVALDADTGKLRWHYQFTPHDVHDWDATEDLPLVDLNIGGRTVKTVIQANRNGFYYVLDRTNGKLLATKKYTIVSWAKEIGPDGRPVLVPGQDPTEEGNKSCPGLGGGHNWQATAYSPKTGLYYFGSTDGCHIYYKTDHEYVEGQWYQLSTVEPVPGDGAKGSVIAVDAATGETRWRFEMERAPSGGTLATAGGLVFTGDHQGYLMAFDAATGKMLWRFQTGGQIGSAPITYRFRGRQIVAVTAGNSVLTFALPDD
;
A
#
# COMPACT_ATOMS: atom_id res chain seq x y z
N MET A 1 49.51 20.25 -37.32
CA MET A 1 48.23 19.50 -37.38
C MET A 1 48.28 18.39 -36.33
N ARG A 2 47.70 18.61 -35.15
CA ARG A 2 47.52 17.59 -34.11
C ARG A 2 46.08 17.09 -34.23
N LEU A 3 45.89 15.84 -34.65
CA LEU A 3 44.57 15.20 -34.65
C LEU A 3 44.15 14.95 -33.19
N LEU A 4 43.04 15.59 -32.77
CA LEU A 4 42.29 15.17 -31.60
C LEU A 4 41.59 13.85 -31.93
N ALA A 5 41.93 12.79 -31.20
CA ALA A 5 41.15 11.57 -31.16
C ALA A 5 39.90 11.82 -30.29
N CYS A 6 38.73 11.95 -30.93
CA CYS A 6 37.45 11.87 -30.24
C CYS A 6 37.25 10.43 -29.74
N LEU A 7 37.44 10.21 -28.44
CA LEU A 7 36.89 9.04 -27.78
C LEU A 7 35.36 9.17 -27.76
N PHE A 8 34.69 8.37 -28.58
CA PHE A 8 33.27 8.07 -28.40
C PHE A 8 33.14 7.32 -27.07
N VAL A 9 32.58 7.98 -26.06
CA VAL A 9 32.01 7.29 -24.90
C VAL A 9 30.83 6.51 -25.43
N ALA A 10 30.99 5.19 -25.56
CA ALA A 10 29.90 4.28 -25.85
C ALA A 10 28.83 4.50 -24.77
N GLY A 11 27.67 5.02 -25.18
CA GLY A 11 26.52 5.13 -24.30
C GLY A 11 26.21 3.74 -23.76
N THR A 12 26.29 3.58 -22.45
CA THR A 12 25.75 2.40 -21.75
C THR A 12 24.34 2.19 -22.26
N LEU A 13 24.11 1.09 -22.98
CA LEU A 13 22.74 0.61 -23.23
C LEU A 13 22.03 0.67 -21.88
N SER A 14 20.97 1.46 -21.77
CA SER A 14 20.10 1.45 -20.59
C SER A 14 19.61 0.02 -20.45
N ALA A 15 20.18 -0.70 -19.48
CA ALA A 15 19.94 -2.12 -19.30
C ALA A 15 18.46 -2.29 -18.92
N GLN A 16 17.75 -3.09 -19.70
CA GLN A 16 16.39 -3.54 -19.42
C GLN A 16 16.31 -4.12 -18.01
N ILE A 17 15.25 -3.83 -17.27
CA ILE A 17 15.06 -4.41 -15.93
C ILE A 17 14.79 -5.90 -16.05
N THR A 18 15.69 -6.70 -15.52
CA THR A 18 15.60 -8.17 -15.52
C THR A 18 14.83 -8.68 -14.29
N PRO A 19 14.24 -9.89 -14.36
CA PRO A 19 13.68 -10.54 -13.17
C PRO A 19 14.69 -10.67 -12.02
N ASP A 20 15.97 -10.91 -12.31
CA ASP A 20 17.03 -11.00 -11.30
C ASP A 20 17.26 -9.67 -10.57
N GLN A 21 17.17 -8.55 -11.28
CA GLN A 21 17.23 -7.22 -10.65
C GLN A 21 16.04 -6.97 -9.73
N LEU A 22 14.83 -7.42 -10.11
CA LEU A 22 13.66 -7.35 -9.23
C LEU A 22 13.85 -8.20 -7.97
N LEU A 23 14.40 -9.41 -8.10
CA LEU A 23 14.70 -10.30 -6.96
C LEU A 23 15.75 -9.70 -6.01
N ARG A 24 16.75 -9.01 -6.56
CA ARG A 24 17.86 -8.41 -5.79
C ARG A 24 17.66 -6.93 -5.51
N ALA A 25 16.45 -6.39 -5.70
CA ALA A 25 16.18 -4.96 -5.59
C ALA A 25 16.71 -4.37 -4.28
N GLN A 26 16.57 -5.09 -3.16
CA GLN A 26 17.05 -4.64 -1.84
C GLN A 26 18.55 -4.34 -1.78
N GLN A 27 19.36 -5.02 -2.59
CA GLN A 27 20.82 -4.91 -2.61
C GLN A 27 21.33 -3.77 -3.49
N ASP A 28 20.49 -3.24 -4.38
CA ASP A 28 20.89 -2.18 -5.31
C ASP A 28 20.53 -0.80 -4.75
N PRO A 29 21.51 -0.02 -4.26
CA PRO A 29 21.25 1.30 -3.69
C PRO A 29 20.91 2.36 -4.74
N GLU A 30 21.18 2.13 -6.02
CA GLU A 30 20.98 3.13 -7.08
C GLU A 30 19.57 3.12 -7.66
N THR A 31 18.80 2.07 -7.35
CA THR A 31 17.45 1.88 -7.88
C THR A 31 16.39 1.82 -6.79
N TRP A 32 15.14 2.01 -7.19
CA TRP A 32 13.95 1.68 -6.40
C TRP A 32 12.95 1.04 -7.36
N LEU A 33 12.82 -0.29 -7.33
CA LEU A 33 12.15 -1.05 -8.39
C LEU A 33 10.76 -1.56 -8.03
N HIS A 34 10.41 -1.57 -6.73
CA HIS A 34 9.12 -2.07 -6.23
C HIS A 34 8.39 -1.00 -5.42
N TYR A 35 7.08 -1.13 -5.33
CA TYR A 35 6.26 -0.34 -4.39
C TYR A 35 6.84 -0.42 -2.97
N GLY A 36 7.13 -1.62 -2.47
CA GLY A 36 7.63 -1.85 -1.12
C GLY A 36 9.16 -1.80 -0.94
N ARG A 37 9.92 -1.20 -1.89
CA ARG A 37 11.40 -1.30 -2.06
C ARG A 37 11.86 -2.64 -2.63
N ASP A 38 11.41 -3.74 -2.06
CA ASP A 38 11.69 -5.10 -2.48
C ASP A 38 10.42 -5.97 -2.43
N TYR A 39 10.54 -7.25 -2.79
CA TYR A 39 9.43 -8.20 -2.71
C TYR A 39 8.94 -8.47 -1.29
N ALA A 40 9.83 -8.32 -0.29
CA ALA A 40 9.51 -8.46 1.11
C ALA A 40 8.79 -7.23 1.70
N ALA A 41 8.67 -6.16 0.92
CA ALA A 41 7.99 -4.92 1.28
C ALA A 41 8.51 -4.23 2.55
N TRP A 42 9.83 -4.27 2.80
CA TRP A 42 10.39 -3.69 4.03
C TRP A 42 10.41 -2.16 4.03
N ARG A 43 10.38 -1.53 2.86
CA ARG A 43 10.64 -0.09 2.69
C ARG A 43 11.86 0.40 3.49
N TYR A 44 12.92 -0.42 3.44
CA TYR A 44 14.18 -0.19 4.13
C TYR A 44 15.31 0.04 3.14
N SER A 45 16.12 1.07 3.36
CA SER A 45 17.33 1.31 2.58
C SER A 45 18.59 1.11 3.40
N GLU A 46 19.57 0.39 2.84
CA GLU A 46 20.93 0.27 3.39
C GLU A 46 21.75 1.57 3.29
N LEU A 47 21.21 2.62 2.67
CA LEU A 47 21.86 3.92 2.61
C LEU A 47 21.85 4.63 3.98
N GLY A 48 23.01 5.13 4.39
CA GLY A 48 23.20 5.84 5.66
C GLY A 48 24.10 7.07 5.55
N GLU A 49 24.31 7.60 4.35
CA GLU A 49 25.02 8.87 4.14
C GLU A 49 24.24 9.99 4.83
N ILE A 50 22.93 10.02 4.66
CA ILE A 50 21.99 10.80 5.48
C ILE A 50 21.69 10.00 6.74
N ASN A 51 22.03 10.56 7.90
CA ASN A 51 21.91 9.91 9.20
C ASN A 51 21.55 10.91 10.31
N THR A 52 21.35 10.41 11.53
CA THR A 52 20.94 11.21 12.69
C THR A 52 21.89 12.37 13.01
N GLY A 53 23.17 12.28 12.66
CA GLY A 53 24.18 13.31 12.92
C GLY A 53 24.17 14.47 11.92
N ASN A 54 23.68 14.25 10.69
CA ASN A 54 23.75 15.26 9.62
C ASN A 54 22.40 15.61 8.97
N ILE A 55 21.30 14.94 9.34
CA ILE A 55 19.95 15.17 8.78
C ILE A 55 19.50 16.64 8.81
N ARG A 56 20.00 17.44 9.76
CA ARG A 56 19.70 18.88 9.85
C ARG A 56 20.20 19.71 8.67
N LYS A 57 21.14 19.18 7.89
CA LYS A 57 21.69 19.85 6.70
C LYS A 57 20.92 19.52 5.42
N LEU A 58 19.93 18.63 5.47
CA LEU A 58 19.22 18.18 4.29
C LEU A 58 18.45 19.34 3.61
N VAL A 59 18.65 19.52 2.31
CA VAL A 59 18.05 20.61 1.52
C VAL A 59 17.42 20.11 0.21
N PRO A 60 16.36 20.77 -0.30
CA PRO A 60 15.80 20.46 -1.61
C PRO A 60 16.84 20.59 -2.73
N GLN A 61 16.83 19.67 -3.69
CA GLN A 61 17.70 19.71 -4.87
C GLN A 61 16.94 20.22 -6.11
N TRP A 62 15.75 19.68 -6.36
CA TRP A 62 14.84 20.17 -7.38
C TRP A 62 13.39 19.89 -7.00
N ILE A 63 12.48 20.62 -7.64
CA ILE A 63 11.04 20.47 -7.51
C ILE A 63 10.45 20.38 -8.92
N HIS A 64 9.69 19.31 -9.19
CA HIS A 64 8.91 19.15 -10.41
C HIS A 64 7.43 19.42 -10.13
N GLN A 65 6.84 20.39 -10.82
CA GLN A 65 5.40 20.67 -10.78
C GLN A 65 4.69 19.78 -11.81
N THR A 66 3.86 18.85 -11.36
CA THR A 66 3.12 17.92 -12.24
C THR A 66 2.06 18.62 -13.10
N GLY A 67 1.58 19.78 -12.65
CA GLY A 67 0.46 20.51 -13.26
C GLY A 67 -0.90 19.85 -13.06
N VAL A 68 -0.98 18.77 -12.28
CA VAL A 68 -2.21 18.02 -12.02
C VAL A 68 -2.57 18.17 -10.54
N PRO A 69 -3.72 18.77 -10.21
CA PRO A 69 -4.15 18.90 -8.82
C PRO A 69 -4.65 17.56 -8.28
N GLY A 70 -4.64 17.42 -6.95
CA GLY A 70 -5.20 16.25 -6.26
C GLY A 70 -4.20 15.58 -5.33
N LYS A 71 -4.69 14.58 -4.59
CA LYS A 71 -3.89 13.75 -3.70
C LYS A 71 -2.99 12.84 -4.54
N ASN A 72 -1.69 12.84 -4.25
CA ASN A 72 -0.73 11.95 -4.88
C ASN A 72 -0.31 10.84 -3.91
N GLU A 73 -0.59 9.59 -4.28
CA GLU A 73 -0.25 8.38 -3.53
C GLU A 73 0.86 7.56 -4.21
N SER A 74 1.51 8.10 -5.24
CA SER A 74 2.53 7.38 -6.01
C SER A 74 3.77 7.11 -5.15
N THR A 75 4.20 5.85 -5.11
CA THR A 75 5.60 5.51 -4.84
C THR A 75 6.39 5.64 -6.14
N PRO A 76 7.39 6.54 -6.24
CA PRO A 76 8.23 6.62 -7.43
C PRO A 76 9.05 5.35 -7.65
N LEU A 77 9.28 5.00 -8.91
CA LEU A 77 10.33 4.05 -9.28
C LEU A 77 11.56 4.81 -9.78
N VAL A 78 12.76 4.30 -9.50
CA VAL A 78 14.03 4.91 -9.93
C VAL A 78 14.89 3.85 -10.58
N PHE A 79 15.23 4.06 -11.85
CA PHE A 79 16.21 3.26 -12.58
C PHE A 79 16.63 3.95 -13.89
N GLY A 80 17.79 3.56 -14.43
CA GLY A 80 18.24 4.04 -15.73
C GLY A 80 18.45 5.56 -15.83
N GLY A 81 18.73 6.23 -14.70
CA GLY A 81 18.90 7.69 -14.65
C GLY A 81 17.59 8.49 -14.65
N LEU A 82 16.44 7.82 -14.53
CA LEU A 82 15.11 8.43 -14.52
C LEU A 82 14.33 8.06 -13.26
N MET A 83 13.40 8.93 -12.89
CA MET A 83 12.35 8.69 -11.91
C MET A 83 11.00 8.59 -12.61
N TYR A 84 10.23 7.56 -12.29
CA TYR A 84 8.91 7.32 -12.84
C TYR A 84 7.85 7.48 -11.75
N VAL A 85 6.86 8.33 -12.01
CA VAL A 85 5.86 8.73 -11.01
C VAL A 85 4.48 8.67 -11.64
N THR A 86 3.50 8.09 -10.96
CA THR A 86 2.08 8.18 -11.37
C THR A 86 1.41 9.38 -10.70
N GLY A 87 0.25 9.77 -11.19
CA GLY A 87 -0.54 10.85 -10.63
C GLY A 87 -2.02 10.52 -10.65
N PRO A 88 -2.82 11.36 -9.97
CA PRO A 88 -4.26 11.20 -9.98
C PRO A 88 -4.81 11.37 -11.40
N GLY A 89 -5.98 10.78 -11.68
CA GLY A 89 -6.68 10.95 -12.96
C GLY A 89 -5.90 10.40 -14.16
N ASN A 90 -5.28 9.22 -14.01
CA ASN A 90 -4.52 8.49 -15.03
C ASN A 90 -3.22 9.12 -15.52
N HIS A 91 -2.73 10.18 -14.88
CA HIS A 91 -1.47 10.79 -15.28
C HIS A 91 -0.24 9.97 -14.85
N ALA A 92 0.86 10.11 -15.59
CA ALA A 92 2.17 9.62 -15.17
C ALA A 92 3.32 10.32 -15.91
N TRP A 93 4.51 10.31 -15.33
CA TRP A 93 5.69 11.01 -15.86
C TRP A 93 6.96 10.17 -15.74
N ALA A 94 7.91 10.41 -16.64
CA ALA A 94 9.33 10.17 -16.38
C ALA A 94 10.06 11.50 -16.22
N LEU A 95 10.90 11.57 -15.19
CA LEU A 95 11.67 12.75 -14.79
C LEU A 95 13.16 12.42 -14.80
N ASP A 96 13.97 13.33 -15.32
CA ASP A 96 15.43 13.27 -15.21
C ASP A 96 15.88 13.42 -13.74
N LEU A 97 16.69 12.50 -13.23
CA LEU A 97 17.10 12.49 -11.82
C LEU A 97 17.94 13.71 -11.41
N LEU A 98 18.66 14.31 -12.35
CA LEU A 98 19.53 15.46 -12.08
C LEU A 98 18.74 16.76 -11.96
N THR A 99 17.77 16.97 -12.84
CA THR A 99 17.11 18.27 -13.02
C THR A 99 15.64 18.29 -12.66
N GLY A 100 15.00 17.14 -12.49
CA GLY A 100 13.53 17.05 -12.40
C GLY A 100 12.82 17.39 -13.71
N ARG A 101 13.56 17.53 -14.82
CA ARG A 101 12.98 17.83 -16.14
C ARG A 101 12.14 16.65 -16.59
N ARG A 102 10.91 16.94 -17.00
CA ARG A 102 10.03 15.96 -17.65
C ARG A 102 10.65 15.44 -18.96
N ILE A 103 10.81 14.12 -19.06
CA ILE A 103 11.17 13.42 -20.29
C ILE A 103 9.90 13.13 -21.10
N TRP A 104 8.88 12.56 -20.47
CA TRP A 104 7.57 12.33 -21.07
C TRP A 104 6.45 12.46 -20.04
N HIS A 105 5.21 12.63 -20.52
CA HIS A 105 3.99 12.63 -19.71
C HIS A 105 2.91 11.81 -20.42
N TYR A 106 2.38 10.83 -19.70
CA TYR A 106 1.21 10.06 -20.09
C TYR A 106 -0.04 10.67 -19.45
N ALA A 107 -1.11 10.75 -20.23
CA ALA A 107 -2.42 11.19 -19.78
C ALA A 107 -3.49 10.43 -20.58
N LYS A 108 -4.51 9.90 -19.89
CA LYS A 108 -5.65 9.24 -20.51
C LYS A 108 -6.94 9.74 -19.87
N SER A 109 -7.78 10.38 -20.67
CA SER A 109 -9.11 10.79 -20.22
C SER A 109 -10.01 9.57 -20.01
N TYR A 110 -10.93 9.69 -19.05
CA TYR A 110 -11.97 8.71 -18.77
C TYR A 110 -13.32 9.42 -18.55
N PRO A 111 -14.46 8.71 -18.67
CA PRO A 111 -15.78 9.31 -18.47
C PRO A 111 -15.92 9.94 -17.08
N LYS A 112 -16.62 11.06 -16.96
CA LYS A 112 -16.79 11.76 -15.66
C LYS A 112 -17.67 10.97 -14.69
N GLU A 113 -18.41 10.00 -15.22
CA GLU A 113 -19.30 9.08 -14.53
C GLU A 113 -18.54 7.97 -13.81
N VAL A 114 -17.23 7.79 -14.06
CA VAL A 114 -16.42 6.83 -13.31
C VAL A 114 -16.36 7.28 -11.85
N GLN A 115 -16.85 6.42 -10.97
CA GLN A 115 -16.87 6.63 -9.53
C GLN A 115 -15.80 5.77 -8.85
N GLY A 116 -15.39 6.21 -7.66
CA GLY A 116 -14.59 5.43 -6.73
C GLY A 116 -14.67 6.07 -5.35
N CYS A 117 -14.54 5.26 -4.30
CA CYS A 117 -14.82 5.70 -2.92
C CYS A 117 -14.07 6.97 -2.52
N CYS A 118 -12.80 7.02 -2.93
CA CYS A 118 -11.78 7.77 -2.22
C CYS A 118 -10.96 8.67 -3.17
N GLY A 119 -11.52 8.92 -4.36
CA GLY A 119 -10.93 9.75 -5.40
C GLY A 119 -10.01 9.00 -6.37
N PRO A 120 -9.64 9.64 -7.50
CA PRO A 120 -8.90 9.01 -8.59
C PRO A 120 -7.39 8.94 -8.32
N VAL A 121 -6.99 8.42 -7.16
CA VAL A 121 -5.58 8.25 -6.77
C VAL A 121 -4.93 7.06 -7.49
N ASN A 122 -3.60 7.03 -7.50
CA ASN A 122 -2.83 5.92 -8.06
C ASN A 122 -1.57 5.70 -7.22
N ARG A 123 -1.28 4.45 -6.86
CA ARG A 123 -0.20 4.11 -5.91
C ARG A 123 1.17 3.89 -6.54
N GLY A 124 1.27 3.79 -7.87
CA GLY A 124 2.55 3.73 -8.55
C GLY A 124 2.60 2.76 -9.73
N PHE A 125 3.84 2.51 -10.16
CA PHE A 125 4.17 1.61 -11.26
C PHE A 125 4.72 0.27 -10.75
N ALA A 126 4.65 -0.76 -11.60
CA ALA A 126 5.62 -1.87 -11.63
C ALA A 126 6.50 -1.77 -12.88
N VAL A 127 7.59 -2.54 -12.95
CA VAL A 127 8.52 -2.54 -14.09
C VAL A 127 9.00 -3.93 -14.47
N LEU A 128 9.13 -4.21 -15.77
CA LEU A 128 9.84 -5.37 -16.32
C LEU A 128 10.36 -5.06 -17.72
N GLY A 129 11.62 -5.36 -17.99
CA GLY A 129 12.28 -5.07 -19.26
C GLY A 129 12.33 -3.56 -19.53
N ASN A 130 11.67 -3.14 -20.61
CA ASN A 130 11.46 -1.72 -20.96
C ASN A 130 10.06 -1.22 -20.61
N ARG A 131 9.23 -2.01 -19.91
CA ARG A 131 7.83 -1.68 -19.67
C ARG A 131 7.59 -1.21 -18.25
N LEU A 132 6.82 -0.14 -18.13
CA LEU A 132 6.19 0.29 -16.89
C LEU A 132 4.72 -0.15 -16.92
N PHE A 133 4.24 -0.76 -15.85
CA PHE A 133 2.85 -1.19 -15.73
C PHE A 133 2.14 -0.34 -14.70
N LYS A 134 0.98 0.23 -15.07
CA LYS A 134 0.08 0.92 -14.13
C LYS A 134 -1.36 0.58 -14.43
N VAL A 135 -2.20 0.69 -13.42
CA VAL A 135 -3.65 0.73 -13.63
C VAL A 135 -4.09 2.16 -13.97
N ASN A 136 -5.18 2.26 -14.71
CA ASN A 136 -5.96 3.46 -14.91
C ASN A 136 -7.25 3.34 -14.09
N PHE A 137 -7.73 4.47 -13.57
CA PHE A 137 -8.82 4.57 -12.62
C PHE A 137 -10.11 3.92 -13.12
N GLU A 138 -10.39 3.99 -14.42
CA GLU A 138 -11.58 3.42 -15.06
C GLU A 138 -11.54 1.90 -15.30
N GLY A 139 -10.52 1.19 -14.82
CA GLY A 139 -10.51 -0.28 -14.90
C GLY A 139 -9.57 -0.88 -15.94
N THR A 140 -8.59 -0.15 -16.46
CA THR A 140 -7.62 -0.70 -17.43
C THR A 140 -6.22 -0.87 -16.85
N LEU A 141 -5.53 -1.97 -17.19
CA LEU A 141 -4.09 -2.15 -16.97
C LEU A 141 -3.35 -1.75 -18.26
N VAL A 142 -2.35 -0.89 -18.14
CA VAL A 142 -1.56 -0.41 -19.29
C VAL A 142 -0.07 -0.72 -19.10
N ALA A 143 0.57 -1.18 -20.16
CA ALA A 143 2.02 -1.23 -20.27
C ALA A 143 2.51 -0.04 -21.11
N LEU A 144 3.38 0.78 -20.52
CA LEU A 144 4.02 1.91 -21.17
C LEU A 144 5.47 1.58 -21.47
N ASP A 145 5.98 1.94 -22.64
CA ASP A 145 7.42 1.96 -22.90
C ASP A 145 8.08 3.00 -21.98
N ALA A 146 9.05 2.58 -21.16
CA ALA A 146 9.69 3.40 -20.15
C ALA A 146 10.43 4.62 -20.72
N LYS A 147 10.90 4.54 -21.98
CA LYS A 147 11.67 5.63 -22.60
C LYS A 147 10.79 6.71 -23.18
N THR A 148 9.60 6.35 -23.68
CA THR A 148 8.74 7.24 -24.47
C THR A 148 7.39 7.54 -23.80
N GLY A 149 6.96 6.73 -22.84
CA GLY A 149 5.65 6.81 -22.21
C GLY A 149 4.50 6.38 -23.12
N LYS A 150 4.78 5.80 -24.30
CA LYS A 150 3.75 5.30 -25.22
C LYS A 150 3.19 3.97 -24.71
N ALA A 151 1.87 3.81 -24.78
CA ALA A 151 1.23 2.53 -24.51
C ALA A 151 1.64 1.49 -25.55
N GLU A 152 2.13 0.34 -25.06
CA GLU A 152 2.41 -0.85 -25.87
C GLU A 152 1.18 -1.76 -25.95
N TRP A 153 0.47 -1.93 -24.83
CA TRP A 153 -0.81 -2.62 -24.76
C TRP A 153 -1.66 -2.07 -23.61
N GLU A 154 -2.97 -2.26 -23.72
CA GLU A 154 -3.97 -1.96 -22.68
C GLU A 154 -4.96 -3.12 -22.57
N THR A 155 -5.26 -3.54 -21.34
CA THR A 155 -6.22 -4.62 -21.04
C THR A 155 -7.30 -4.11 -20.09
N GLU A 156 -8.56 -4.39 -20.39
CA GLU A 156 -9.66 -4.18 -19.44
C GLU A 156 -9.58 -5.21 -18.31
N VAL A 157 -9.38 -4.73 -17.08
CA VAL A 157 -9.35 -5.53 -15.86
C VAL A 157 -10.75 -5.61 -15.25
N ALA A 158 -11.44 -4.47 -15.22
CA ALA A 158 -12.72 -4.28 -14.57
C ALA A 158 -13.62 -3.29 -15.34
N ASP A 159 -14.93 -3.54 -15.34
CA ASP A 159 -15.92 -2.65 -15.97
C ASP A 159 -16.40 -1.60 -14.95
N TRP A 160 -15.93 -0.37 -15.09
CA TRP A 160 -16.28 0.74 -14.19
C TRP A 160 -17.79 1.02 -14.11
N ARG A 161 -18.58 0.62 -15.11
CA ARG A 161 -20.04 0.79 -15.10
C ARG A 161 -20.72 -0.01 -13.99
N LYS A 162 -20.03 -1.03 -13.47
CA LYS A 162 -20.49 -1.86 -12.35
C LYS A 162 -19.99 -1.40 -10.99
N GLY A 163 -19.36 -0.22 -10.92
CA GLY A 163 -18.83 0.35 -9.68
C GLY A 163 -17.37 -0.01 -9.40
N PHE A 164 -16.68 -0.67 -10.34
CA PHE A 164 -15.25 -0.92 -10.20
C PHE A 164 -14.41 0.35 -10.44
N SER A 165 -13.31 0.45 -9.71
CA SER A 165 -12.22 1.39 -10.00
C SER A 165 -10.89 0.73 -9.66
N LEU A 166 -9.77 1.30 -10.13
CA LEU A 166 -8.43 0.78 -9.82
C LEU A 166 -7.51 1.87 -9.29
N THR A 167 -6.89 1.60 -8.13
CA THR A 167 -5.98 2.54 -7.45
C THR A 167 -4.62 1.92 -7.11
N VAL A 168 -4.52 0.59 -7.16
CA VAL A 168 -3.36 -0.22 -6.74
C VAL A 168 -2.12 0.02 -7.60
N ALA A 169 -0.92 -0.10 -7.02
CA ALA A 169 0.29 -0.24 -7.81
C ALA A 169 0.43 -1.72 -8.21
N PRO A 170 0.62 -2.06 -9.48
CA PRO A 170 0.85 -3.46 -9.84
C PRO A 170 2.11 -4.01 -9.18
N ILE A 171 2.24 -5.33 -9.13
CA ILE A 171 3.49 -6.01 -8.79
C ILE A 171 3.86 -6.98 -9.91
N VAL A 172 5.12 -6.94 -10.36
CA VAL A 172 5.63 -7.92 -11.32
C VAL A 172 6.18 -9.12 -10.56
N VAL A 173 5.66 -10.30 -10.85
CA VAL A 173 6.19 -11.57 -10.36
C VAL A 173 6.56 -12.42 -11.56
N ARG A 174 7.87 -12.67 -11.74
CA ARG A 174 8.43 -13.37 -12.89
C ARG A 174 8.04 -12.68 -14.21
N ASP A 175 7.20 -13.32 -15.00
CA ASP A 175 6.70 -12.86 -16.30
C ASP A 175 5.26 -12.30 -16.23
N LYS A 176 4.69 -12.15 -15.03
CA LYS A 176 3.31 -11.72 -14.81
C LYS A 176 3.23 -10.40 -14.05
N VAL A 177 2.19 -9.64 -14.33
CA VAL A 177 1.81 -8.41 -13.64
C VAL A 177 0.54 -8.70 -12.86
N LEU A 178 0.61 -8.60 -11.53
CA LEU A 178 -0.51 -8.84 -10.63
C LEU A 178 -1.16 -7.52 -10.24
N VAL A 179 -2.50 -7.52 -10.23
CA VAL A 179 -3.33 -6.37 -9.86
C VAL A 179 -4.56 -6.83 -9.09
N GLY A 180 -4.94 -6.07 -8.06
CA GLY A 180 -6.26 -6.17 -7.43
C GLY A 180 -7.19 -5.04 -7.88
N ILE A 181 -8.41 -5.03 -7.34
CA ILE A 181 -9.46 -4.07 -7.71
C ILE A 181 -9.97 -3.27 -6.51
N SER A 182 -10.69 -2.18 -6.78
CA SER A 182 -11.48 -1.39 -5.81
C SER A 182 -12.98 -1.40 -6.20
N GLY A 183 -13.86 -1.17 -5.22
CA GLY A 183 -15.30 -1.00 -5.44
C GLY A 183 -16.21 -1.73 -4.44
N ALA A 184 -15.72 -2.12 -3.27
CA ALA A 184 -16.55 -2.83 -2.29
C ALA A 184 -17.76 -1.98 -1.84
N GLU A 185 -17.57 -0.66 -1.70
CA GLU A 185 -18.63 0.32 -1.44
C GLU A 185 -19.63 0.48 -2.61
N PHE A 186 -19.48 -0.30 -3.68
CA PHE A 186 -20.40 -0.37 -4.82
C PHE A 186 -20.96 -1.79 -5.02
N GLY A 187 -20.73 -2.69 -4.05
CA GLY A 187 -21.20 -4.08 -4.11
C GLY A 187 -20.57 -4.89 -5.23
N VAL A 188 -19.31 -4.61 -5.60
CA VAL A 188 -18.58 -5.43 -6.56
C VAL A 188 -18.16 -6.77 -5.94
N ARG A 189 -17.94 -7.79 -6.76
CA ARG A 189 -17.27 -9.04 -6.34
C ARG A 189 -15.77 -8.91 -6.57
N GLY A 190 -14.99 -8.90 -5.50
CA GLY A 190 -13.55 -8.72 -5.51
C GLY A 190 -12.76 -9.87 -6.13
N TYR A 191 -11.59 -9.52 -6.69
CA TYR A 191 -10.63 -10.47 -7.23
C TYR A 191 -9.22 -9.87 -7.33
N ILE A 192 -8.25 -10.78 -7.48
CA ILE A 192 -6.86 -10.52 -7.83
C ILE A 192 -6.58 -11.22 -9.15
N ASP A 193 -6.00 -10.51 -10.10
CA ASP A 193 -5.64 -11.04 -11.41
C ASP A 193 -4.14 -11.04 -11.62
N ALA A 194 -3.66 -11.99 -12.43
CA ALA A 194 -2.35 -11.92 -13.06
C ALA A 194 -2.48 -11.84 -14.57
N TYR A 195 -1.65 -11.00 -15.19
CA TYR A 195 -1.59 -10.81 -16.63
C TYR A 195 -0.17 -11.09 -17.13
N HIS A 196 -0.01 -11.73 -18.29
CA HIS A 196 1.31 -11.88 -18.90
C HIS A 196 1.88 -10.51 -19.27
N ALA A 197 3.07 -10.18 -18.75
CA ALA A 197 3.68 -8.85 -18.88
C ALA A 197 3.97 -8.47 -20.35
N ALA A 198 4.15 -9.46 -21.22
CA ALA A 198 4.45 -9.25 -22.63
C ALA A 198 3.21 -8.92 -23.46
N THR A 199 2.05 -9.50 -23.15
CA THR A 199 0.86 -9.48 -24.01
C THR A 199 -0.34 -8.79 -23.39
N GLY A 200 -0.39 -8.67 -22.06
CA GLY A 200 -1.58 -8.20 -21.35
C GLY A 200 -2.70 -9.25 -21.26
N GLU A 201 -2.47 -10.50 -21.66
CA GLU A 201 -3.45 -11.58 -21.54
C GLU A 201 -3.56 -12.06 -20.09
N ARG A 202 -4.79 -12.26 -19.58
CA ARG A 202 -5.03 -12.74 -18.22
C ARG A 202 -4.57 -14.19 -18.07
N ALA A 203 -3.60 -14.42 -17.20
CA ALA A 203 -3.06 -15.73 -16.87
C ALA A 203 -3.95 -16.48 -15.88
N TRP A 204 -4.38 -15.81 -14.80
CA TRP A 204 -5.29 -16.36 -13.81
C TRP A 204 -6.08 -15.26 -13.09
N ARG A 205 -7.17 -15.67 -12.43
CA ARG A 205 -8.00 -14.86 -11.53
C ARG A 205 -8.25 -15.64 -10.24
N PHE A 206 -8.10 -14.99 -9.10
CA PHE A 206 -8.59 -15.45 -7.81
C PHE A 206 -9.70 -14.52 -7.33
N TYR A 207 -10.92 -15.04 -7.15
CA TYR A 207 -12.00 -14.26 -6.52
C TYR A 207 -11.80 -14.26 -5.00
N THR A 208 -11.81 -13.07 -4.41
CA THR A 208 -11.69 -12.88 -2.95
C THR A 208 -13.01 -13.14 -2.22
N VAL A 209 -14.11 -13.21 -2.97
CA VAL A 209 -15.42 -13.67 -2.51
C VAL A 209 -15.77 -14.95 -3.29
N PRO A 210 -15.84 -16.12 -2.64
CA PRO A 210 -16.10 -17.41 -3.26
C PRO A 210 -17.58 -17.55 -3.66
N ALA A 211 -17.81 -18.15 -4.83
CA ALA A 211 -19.13 -18.54 -5.32
C ALA A 211 -19.52 -19.93 -4.78
N PRO A 212 -20.81 -20.30 -4.77
CA PRO A 212 -21.26 -21.63 -4.35
C PRO A 212 -20.46 -22.77 -5.01
N GLY A 213 -19.90 -23.64 -4.16
CA GLY A 213 -19.04 -24.74 -4.58
C GLY A 213 -17.54 -24.45 -4.55
N GLU A 214 -17.14 -23.18 -4.37
CA GLU A 214 -15.77 -22.79 -4.06
C GLU A 214 -15.52 -22.87 -2.54
N PRO A 215 -14.30 -23.20 -2.07
CA PRO A 215 -13.98 -23.20 -0.65
C PRO A 215 -14.31 -21.85 0.02
N GLY A 216 -14.94 -21.89 1.20
CA GLY A 216 -15.36 -20.68 1.94
C GLY A 216 -16.74 -20.14 1.54
N SER A 217 -17.35 -20.63 0.47
CA SER A 217 -18.68 -20.19 0.03
C SER A 217 -19.78 -20.48 1.04
N GLU A 218 -19.61 -21.50 1.89
CA GLU A 218 -20.51 -21.82 3.00
C GLU A 218 -20.62 -20.71 4.06
N THR A 219 -19.71 -19.74 4.05
CA THR A 219 -19.71 -18.60 4.98
C THR A 219 -20.53 -17.40 4.49
N TRP A 220 -21.24 -17.54 3.38
CA TRP A 220 -22.14 -16.52 2.83
C TRP A 220 -23.58 -17.01 2.83
N GLY A 221 -24.47 -16.20 3.40
CA GLY A 221 -25.91 -16.45 3.36
C GLY A 221 -26.52 -16.17 1.98
N GLY A 222 -27.19 -17.16 1.40
CA GLY A 222 -27.94 -16.99 0.14
C GLY A 222 -27.06 -16.46 -0.99
N ASP A 223 -27.53 -15.41 -1.67
CA ASP A 223 -26.86 -14.79 -2.81
C ASP A 223 -26.01 -13.56 -2.45
N SER A 224 -25.75 -13.31 -1.15
CA SER A 224 -24.98 -12.14 -0.68
C SER A 224 -23.57 -12.08 -1.28
N TRP A 225 -22.96 -13.23 -1.59
CA TRP A 225 -21.64 -13.33 -2.21
C TRP A 225 -21.55 -12.66 -3.60
N ILE A 226 -22.66 -12.52 -4.33
CA ILE A 226 -22.69 -11.89 -5.67
C ILE A 226 -22.21 -10.43 -5.59
N ARG A 227 -22.51 -9.77 -4.46
CA ARG A 227 -22.17 -8.38 -4.17
C ARG A 227 -21.26 -8.27 -2.95
N GLY A 228 -20.41 -9.27 -2.74
CA GLY A 228 -19.74 -9.46 -1.44
C GLY A 228 -18.56 -8.55 -1.15
N GLY A 229 -18.21 -7.57 -1.99
CA GLY A 229 -17.07 -6.68 -1.72
C GLY A 229 -15.73 -7.39 -1.88
N GLY A 230 -14.86 -7.34 -0.86
CA GLY A 230 -13.57 -8.03 -0.82
C GLY A 230 -12.52 -7.43 -1.75
N SER A 231 -12.52 -6.10 -1.93
CA SER A 231 -11.57 -5.39 -2.80
C SER A 231 -10.11 -5.62 -2.38
N ALA A 232 -9.16 -5.57 -3.31
CA ALA A 232 -7.75 -5.93 -3.08
C ALA A 232 -6.82 -4.77 -3.49
N TRP A 233 -7.05 -3.59 -2.93
CA TRP A 233 -6.67 -2.31 -3.54
C TRP A 233 -5.30 -1.75 -3.14
N VAL A 234 -4.57 -2.41 -2.24
CA VAL A 234 -3.16 -2.14 -1.91
C VAL A 234 -2.30 -3.29 -2.43
N THR A 235 -1.06 -2.98 -2.82
CA THR A 235 -0.11 -3.92 -3.42
C THR A 235 0.29 -5.01 -2.43
N GLY A 236 0.21 -6.28 -2.84
CA GLY A 236 0.71 -7.41 -2.06
C GLY A 236 2.25 -7.52 -2.00
N SER A 237 2.74 -8.52 -1.28
CA SER A 237 4.16 -8.90 -1.19
C SER A 237 4.40 -10.31 -1.77
N TYR A 238 5.66 -10.69 -1.98
CA TYR A 238 6.00 -11.96 -2.62
C TYR A 238 7.21 -12.63 -1.95
N ASP A 239 7.09 -13.92 -1.64
CA ASP A 239 8.22 -14.75 -1.22
C ASP A 239 8.65 -15.65 -2.40
N PRO A 240 9.80 -15.39 -3.05
CA PRO A 240 10.28 -16.20 -4.17
C PRO A 240 10.71 -17.62 -3.77
N GLU A 241 11.06 -17.87 -2.52
CA GLU A 241 11.45 -19.21 -2.05
C GLU A 241 10.22 -20.11 -1.88
N LEU A 242 9.10 -19.53 -1.46
CA LEU A 242 7.83 -20.24 -1.27
C LEU A 242 6.96 -20.23 -2.52
N ASN A 243 7.27 -19.38 -3.50
CA ASN A 243 6.44 -19.07 -4.67
C ASN A 243 5.04 -18.58 -4.29
N LEU A 244 4.95 -17.79 -3.21
CA LEU A 244 3.68 -17.30 -2.66
C LEU A 244 3.60 -15.79 -2.77
N VAL A 245 2.48 -15.31 -3.31
CA VAL A 245 2.07 -13.91 -3.23
C VAL A 245 1.10 -13.77 -2.06
N TYR A 246 1.30 -12.76 -1.23
CA TYR A 246 0.46 -12.45 -0.09
C TYR A 246 -0.30 -11.17 -0.39
N TRP A 247 -1.63 -11.21 -0.23
CA TRP A 247 -2.47 -10.07 -0.55
C TRP A 247 -3.57 -9.89 0.50
N GLY A 248 -3.78 -8.65 0.93
CA GLY A 248 -4.84 -8.29 1.87
C GLY A 248 -6.16 -7.97 1.15
N THR A 249 -7.28 -8.36 1.73
CA THR A 249 -8.62 -8.16 1.17
C THR A 249 -9.46 -7.22 2.04
N GLY A 250 -10.31 -6.46 1.37
CA GLY A 250 -11.15 -5.43 1.96
C GLY A 250 -12.41 -5.96 2.62
N ASN A 251 -13.22 -5.04 3.11
CA ASN A 251 -14.56 -5.20 3.67
C ASN A 251 -15.51 -6.06 2.80
N PRO A 252 -16.43 -6.81 3.44
CA PRO A 252 -17.60 -7.34 2.76
C PRO A 252 -18.57 -6.20 2.38
N ALA A 253 -19.47 -6.44 1.43
CA ALA A 253 -20.49 -5.47 1.06
C ALA A 253 -21.93 -6.00 1.26
N PRO A 254 -22.87 -5.19 1.74
CA PRO A 254 -22.70 -3.79 2.17
C PRO A 254 -21.87 -3.72 3.47
N ASP A 255 -21.10 -2.65 3.65
CA ASP A 255 -19.98 -2.60 4.59
C ASP A 255 -20.34 -2.70 6.08
N MET A 256 -21.46 -2.12 6.51
CA MET A 256 -21.81 -1.97 7.93
C MET A 256 -23.18 -2.54 8.30
N ASN A 257 -23.98 -2.97 7.32
CA ASN A 257 -25.21 -3.73 7.54
C ASN A 257 -24.99 -5.22 7.23
N GLY A 258 -24.53 -5.98 8.22
CA GLY A 258 -24.29 -7.42 8.11
C GLY A 258 -25.55 -8.29 8.01
N ASP A 259 -26.73 -7.75 8.31
CA ASP A 259 -27.98 -8.54 8.46
C ASP A 259 -28.38 -9.23 7.14
N VAL A 260 -28.01 -8.64 6.00
CA VAL A 260 -28.29 -9.15 4.65
C VAL A 260 -27.22 -10.12 4.11
N ARG A 261 -26.15 -10.35 4.89
CA ARG A 261 -25.01 -11.20 4.51
C ARG A 261 -24.51 -12.05 5.70
N PRO A 262 -25.36 -12.89 6.31
CA PRO A 262 -24.97 -13.66 7.49
C PRO A 262 -23.82 -14.63 7.18
N GLY A 263 -22.98 -14.88 8.19
CA GLY A 263 -21.80 -15.74 8.11
C GLY A 263 -20.49 -14.95 8.11
N ASP A 264 -19.37 -15.66 8.16
CA ASP A 264 -18.03 -15.04 8.28
C ASP A 264 -17.64 -14.18 7.07
N ASN A 265 -18.29 -14.36 5.93
CA ASN A 265 -18.02 -13.63 4.68
C ASN A 265 -16.59 -13.84 4.13
N LEU A 266 -16.06 -15.07 4.15
CA LEU A 266 -14.71 -15.33 3.61
C LEU A 266 -14.63 -14.98 2.12
N TYR A 267 -13.55 -14.45 1.58
CA TYR A 267 -12.27 -14.13 2.21
C TYR A 267 -12.13 -12.61 2.38
N THR A 268 -13.15 -11.92 2.88
CA THR A 268 -13.07 -10.47 3.18
C THR A 268 -12.32 -10.23 4.48
N CYS A 269 -11.75 -9.03 4.65
CA CYS A 269 -10.95 -8.65 5.82
C CYS A 269 -9.89 -9.69 6.19
N ALA A 270 -9.21 -10.24 5.19
CA ALA A 270 -8.30 -11.36 5.33
C ALA A 270 -6.97 -11.08 4.62
N ILE A 271 -5.97 -11.90 4.95
CA ILE A 271 -4.81 -12.14 4.10
C ILE A 271 -5.01 -13.47 3.37
N VAL A 272 -4.74 -13.47 2.07
CA VAL A 272 -4.68 -14.69 1.25
C VAL A 272 -3.24 -14.91 0.77
N ALA A 273 -2.78 -16.15 0.87
CA ALA A 273 -1.53 -16.58 0.25
C ALA A 273 -1.85 -17.41 -1.00
N LEU A 274 -1.42 -16.91 -2.15
CA LEU A 274 -1.71 -17.48 -3.45
C LEU A 274 -0.43 -18.04 -4.07
N ASP A 275 -0.52 -19.21 -4.69
CA ASP A 275 0.53 -19.69 -5.58
C ASP A 275 0.72 -18.71 -6.76
N ALA A 276 1.94 -18.19 -6.95
CA ALA A 276 2.19 -17.10 -7.89
C ALA A 276 1.95 -17.49 -9.37
N ASP A 277 2.11 -18.77 -9.70
CA ASP A 277 1.97 -19.25 -11.07
C ASP A 277 0.51 -19.51 -11.45
N THR A 278 -0.32 -19.94 -10.49
CA THR A 278 -1.69 -20.44 -10.74
C THR A 278 -2.80 -19.64 -10.09
N GLY A 279 -2.50 -18.77 -9.13
CA GLY A 279 -3.51 -18.05 -8.34
C GLY A 279 -4.26 -18.93 -7.33
N LYS A 280 -3.86 -20.20 -7.15
CA LYS A 280 -4.52 -21.11 -6.22
C LYS A 280 -4.26 -20.68 -4.77
N LEU A 281 -5.32 -20.62 -3.97
CA LEU A 281 -5.23 -20.37 -2.54
C LEU A 281 -4.45 -21.49 -1.84
N ARG A 282 -3.48 -21.10 -1.02
CA ARG A 282 -2.64 -22.01 -0.22
C ARG A 282 -3.03 -21.98 1.24
N TRP A 283 -3.27 -20.78 1.77
CA TRP A 283 -3.82 -20.56 3.09
C TRP A 283 -4.42 -19.15 3.15
N HIS A 284 -5.28 -18.90 4.14
CA HIS A 284 -5.77 -17.58 4.46
C HIS A 284 -5.81 -17.39 5.99
N TYR A 285 -5.87 -16.14 6.44
CA TYR A 285 -6.20 -15.78 7.81
C TYR A 285 -7.18 -14.60 7.76
N GLN A 286 -8.36 -14.76 8.35
CA GLN A 286 -9.37 -13.70 8.40
C GLN A 286 -9.24 -12.93 9.72
N PHE A 287 -8.97 -11.62 9.62
CA PHE A 287 -8.74 -10.75 10.77
C PHE A 287 -10.05 -10.32 11.42
N THR A 288 -11.07 -10.04 10.61
CA THR A 288 -12.38 -9.54 11.06
C THR A 288 -13.50 -10.35 10.40
N PRO A 289 -13.87 -11.51 10.95
CA PRO A 289 -15.01 -12.27 10.46
C PRO A 289 -16.32 -11.49 10.61
N HIS A 290 -17.18 -11.53 9.58
CA HIS A 290 -18.44 -10.79 9.55
C HIS A 290 -18.26 -9.28 9.85
N ASP A 291 -17.28 -8.64 9.23
CA ASP A 291 -17.01 -7.22 9.44
C ASP A 291 -18.24 -6.35 9.21
N VAL A 292 -18.45 -5.37 10.08
CA VAL A 292 -19.54 -4.37 10.02
C VAL A 292 -19.04 -2.95 10.32
N HIS A 293 -17.73 -2.71 10.20
CA HIS A 293 -17.10 -1.42 10.52
C HIS A 293 -16.19 -0.91 9.41
N ASP A 294 -16.16 -1.58 8.24
CA ASP A 294 -15.30 -1.26 7.10
C ASP A 294 -13.81 -1.36 7.45
N TRP A 295 -13.46 -2.43 8.19
CA TRP A 295 -12.09 -2.72 8.58
C TRP A 295 -11.40 -3.63 7.57
N ASP A 296 -11.21 -3.11 6.36
CA ASP A 296 -10.33 -3.68 5.33
C ASP A 296 -9.01 -4.16 5.91
N ALA A 297 -8.54 -5.32 5.44
CA ALA A 297 -7.25 -5.88 5.82
C ALA A 297 -6.20 -5.72 4.71
N THR A 298 -6.33 -4.68 3.88
CA THR A 298 -5.46 -4.44 2.72
C THR A 298 -4.10 -3.85 3.08
N GLU A 299 -3.84 -3.49 4.33
CA GLU A 299 -2.61 -2.84 4.76
C GLU A 299 -1.35 -3.64 4.37
N ASP A 300 -0.21 -2.97 4.23
CA ASP A 300 1.07 -3.57 3.81
C ASP A 300 1.38 -4.89 4.55
N LEU A 301 1.96 -5.83 3.80
CA LEU A 301 2.30 -7.18 4.27
C LEU A 301 3.82 -7.46 4.24
N PRO A 302 4.65 -6.80 5.08
CA PRO A 302 6.08 -7.08 5.12
C PRO A 302 6.38 -8.53 5.49
N LEU A 303 7.32 -9.14 4.76
CA LEU A 303 7.76 -10.52 4.96
C LEU A 303 9.08 -10.53 5.74
N VAL A 304 9.03 -10.88 7.01
CA VAL A 304 10.19 -10.74 7.91
C VAL A 304 10.58 -12.09 8.50
N ASP A 305 11.87 -12.40 8.51
CA ASP A 305 12.38 -13.58 9.21
C ASP A 305 12.69 -13.17 10.66
N LEU A 306 11.78 -13.50 11.58
CA LEU A 306 11.83 -13.06 12.98
C LEU A 306 12.35 -14.17 13.89
N ASN A 307 13.14 -13.79 14.89
CA ASN A 307 13.53 -14.72 15.95
C ASN A 307 12.43 -14.81 17.01
N ILE A 308 11.69 -15.92 17.01
CA ILE A 308 10.59 -16.17 17.94
C ILE A 308 10.94 -17.41 18.76
N GLY A 309 11.10 -17.25 20.07
CA GLY A 309 11.47 -18.35 20.97
C GLY A 309 12.82 -19.00 20.66
N GLY A 310 13.79 -18.22 20.16
CA GLY A 310 15.14 -18.70 19.82
C GLY A 310 15.23 -19.39 18.45
N ARG A 311 14.17 -19.36 17.64
CA ARG A 311 14.14 -19.91 16.28
C ARG A 311 13.81 -18.81 15.28
N THR A 312 14.49 -18.82 14.13
CA THR A 312 14.11 -17.99 12.99
C THR A 312 12.85 -18.56 12.35
N VAL A 313 11.79 -17.75 12.31
CA VAL A 313 10.49 -18.09 11.73
C VAL A 313 10.23 -17.16 10.55
N LYS A 314 9.79 -17.74 9.43
CA LYS A 314 9.35 -16.99 8.25
C LYS A 314 7.99 -16.35 8.55
N THR A 315 7.95 -15.04 8.78
CA THR A 315 6.70 -14.34 9.15
C THR A 315 6.23 -13.37 8.09
N VAL A 316 4.93 -13.06 8.14
CA VAL A 316 4.31 -11.87 7.57
C VAL A 316 3.70 -11.09 8.73
N ILE A 317 3.92 -9.77 8.74
CA ILE A 317 3.43 -8.88 9.80
C ILE A 317 2.44 -7.87 9.23
N GLN A 318 1.48 -7.41 10.03
CA GLN A 318 0.52 -6.39 9.59
C GLN A 318 0.06 -5.54 10.77
N ALA A 319 0.07 -4.21 10.60
CA ALA A 319 -0.71 -3.30 11.44
C ALA A 319 -2.09 -3.16 10.79
N ASN A 320 -3.05 -3.96 11.23
CA ASN A 320 -4.34 -4.08 10.57
C ASN A 320 -5.26 -2.91 10.93
N ARG A 321 -6.16 -2.52 10.02
CA ARG A 321 -7.14 -1.45 10.21
C ARG A 321 -7.98 -1.59 11.48
N ASN A 322 -8.29 -2.82 11.88
CA ASN A 322 -9.08 -3.14 13.08
C ASN A 322 -8.38 -2.82 14.42
N GLY A 323 -7.15 -2.30 14.39
CA GLY A 323 -6.40 -1.80 15.55
C GLY A 323 -5.52 -2.83 16.25
N PHE A 324 -5.47 -4.06 15.73
CA PHE A 324 -4.54 -5.09 16.17
C PHE A 324 -3.34 -5.22 15.21
N TYR A 325 -2.18 -5.44 15.79
CA TYR A 325 -0.97 -5.88 15.10
C TYR A 325 -0.95 -7.40 15.09
N TYR A 326 -0.56 -7.99 13.97
CA TYR A 326 -0.51 -9.43 13.77
C TYR A 326 0.87 -9.87 13.29
N VAL A 327 1.32 -11.01 13.80
CA VAL A 327 2.48 -11.76 13.30
C VAL A 327 1.99 -13.14 12.94
N LEU A 328 2.07 -13.49 11.65
CA LEU A 328 1.66 -14.80 11.13
C LEU A 328 2.87 -15.55 10.58
N ASP A 329 2.89 -16.87 10.70
CA ASP A 329 3.81 -17.72 9.93
C ASP A 329 3.40 -17.69 8.45
N ARG A 330 4.24 -17.12 7.59
CA ARG A 330 3.87 -16.93 6.18
C ARG A 330 3.84 -18.21 5.36
N THR A 331 4.28 -19.34 5.92
CA THR A 331 4.23 -20.65 5.25
C THR A 331 2.85 -21.31 5.36
N ASN A 332 2.08 -20.97 6.39
CA ASN A 332 0.83 -21.69 6.72
C ASN A 332 -0.29 -20.81 7.33
N GLY A 333 -0.05 -19.52 7.58
CA GLY A 333 -1.05 -18.58 8.10
C GLY A 333 -1.28 -18.64 9.60
N LYS A 334 -0.52 -19.45 10.35
CA LYS A 334 -0.69 -19.58 11.80
C LYS A 334 -0.38 -18.26 12.51
N LEU A 335 -1.30 -17.82 13.37
CA LEU A 335 -1.06 -16.71 14.29
C LEU A 335 0.03 -17.04 15.31
N LEU A 336 1.04 -16.18 15.40
CA LEU A 336 2.18 -16.31 16.29
C LEU A 336 2.15 -15.29 17.42
N ALA A 337 1.78 -14.05 17.12
CA ALA A 337 1.64 -12.97 18.09
C ALA A 337 0.59 -11.96 17.64
N THR A 338 -0.04 -11.29 18.61
CA THR A 338 -0.98 -10.19 18.36
C THR A 338 -0.97 -9.20 19.51
N LYS A 339 -1.16 -7.91 19.18
CA LYS A 339 -1.20 -6.83 20.16
C LYS A 339 -2.09 -5.69 19.67
N LYS A 340 -2.89 -5.10 20.56
CA LYS A 340 -3.54 -3.81 20.27
C LYS A 340 -2.45 -2.74 20.18
N TYR A 341 -2.39 -2.01 19.06
CA TYR A 341 -1.44 -0.90 18.91
C TYR A 341 -2.11 0.48 19.08
N THR A 342 -3.44 0.53 19.06
CA THR A 342 -4.28 1.73 19.25
C THR A 342 -5.46 1.44 20.18
N ILE A 343 -6.38 2.40 20.32
CA ILE A 343 -7.65 2.25 21.02
C ILE A 343 -8.54 1.26 20.26
N VAL A 344 -8.93 0.19 20.95
CA VAL A 344 -9.78 -0.87 20.42
C VAL A 344 -10.88 -1.18 21.43
N SER A 345 -12.13 -0.94 21.06
CA SER A 345 -13.32 -1.22 21.89
C SER A 345 -14.14 -2.42 21.40
N TRP A 346 -14.05 -2.77 20.12
CA TRP A 346 -14.88 -3.78 19.48
C TRP A 346 -14.58 -5.22 19.90
N ALA A 347 -13.33 -5.51 20.25
CA ALA A 347 -12.89 -6.82 20.72
C ALA A 347 -12.01 -6.68 21.97
N LYS A 348 -12.13 -7.63 22.90
CA LYS A 348 -11.29 -7.69 24.11
C LYS A 348 -9.87 -8.06 23.75
N GLU A 349 -9.72 -9.09 22.94
CA GLU A 349 -8.47 -9.70 22.49
C GLU A 349 -8.73 -10.57 21.26
N ILE A 350 -7.67 -11.14 20.69
CA ILE A 350 -7.77 -12.24 19.73
C ILE A 350 -7.60 -13.54 20.53
N GLY A 351 -8.59 -14.42 20.42
CA GLY A 351 -8.66 -15.68 21.13
C GLY A 351 -7.63 -16.70 20.66
N PRO A 352 -7.49 -17.82 21.39
CA PRO A 352 -6.52 -18.87 21.06
C PRO A 352 -6.81 -19.59 19.73
N ASP A 353 -8.03 -19.48 19.21
CA ASP A 353 -8.45 -19.96 17.90
C ASP A 353 -8.11 -18.97 16.76
N GLY A 354 -7.50 -17.82 17.07
CA GLY A 354 -7.18 -16.77 16.12
C GLY A 354 -8.37 -15.84 15.79
N ARG A 355 -9.50 -15.96 16.49
CA ARG A 355 -10.69 -15.13 16.23
C ARG A 355 -10.85 -14.03 17.27
N PRO A 356 -11.40 -12.86 16.91
CA PRO A 356 -11.65 -11.80 17.87
C PRO A 356 -12.70 -12.21 18.92
N VAL A 357 -12.42 -11.93 20.18
CA VAL A 357 -13.38 -12.05 21.28
C VAL A 357 -14.18 -10.75 21.35
N LEU A 358 -15.34 -10.73 20.67
CA LEU A 358 -16.17 -9.54 20.51
C LEU A 358 -16.69 -8.97 21.84
N VAL A 359 -16.78 -7.65 21.90
CA VAL A 359 -17.46 -6.90 22.96
C VAL A 359 -18.89 -6.59 22.50
N PRO A 360 -19.94 -6.99 23.23
CA PRO A 360 -21.32 -6.69 22.85
C PRO A 360 -21.61 -5.19 22.75
N GLY A 361 -22.55 -4.80 21.88
CA GLY A 361 -22.99 -3.42 21.71
C GLY A 361 -21.99 -2.52 20.97
N GLN A 362 -21.21 -3.10 20.06
CA GLN A 362 -20.24 -2.40 19.22
C GLN A 362 -20.69 -2.34 17.76
N ASP A 363 -21.52 -3.29 17.34
CA ASP A 363 -22.06 -3.36 15.98
C ASP A 363 -23.01 -2.18 15.70
N PRO A 364 -23.09 -1.71 14.45
CA PRO A 364 -23.99 -0.61 14.08
C PRO A 364 -25.46 -0.90 14.39
N THR A 365 -26.22 0.14 14.78
CA THR A 365 -27.69 0.12 14.91
C THR A 365 -28.29 1.33 14.22
N GLU A 366 -29.62 1.41 14.08
CA GLU A 366 -30.27 2.61 13.53
C GLU A 366 -30.05 3.85 14.41
N GLU A 367 -29.93 3.67 15.73
CA GLU A 367 -29.63 4.75 16.69
C GLU A 367 -28.14 5.11 16.77
N GLY A 368 -27.27 4.27 16.21
CA GLY A 368 -25.83 4.46 16.20
C GLY A 368 -25.11 3.88 17.41
N ASN A 369 -24.03 3.13 17.16
CA ASN A 369 -23.13 2.64 18.21
C ASN A 369 -21.71 3.17 18.03
N LYS A 370 -21.10 3.58 19.14
CA LYS A 370 -19.69 3.99 19.15
C LYS A 370 -18.79 2.75 19.12
N SER A 371 -17.88 2.72 18.15
CA SER A 371 -16.83 1.70 18.04
C SER A 371 -15.47 2.33 17.73
N CYS A 372 -14.41 1.69 18.22
CA CYS A 372 -13.01 2.09 18.06
C CYS A 372 -12.20 0.87 17.59
N PRO A 373 -11.35 1.00 16.55
CA PRO A 373 -11.02 2.26 15.89
C PRO A 373 -12.15 2.80 14.99
N GLY A 374 -12.04 4.06 14.61
CA GLY A 374 -12.96 4.69 13.66
C GLY A 374 -12.87 4.10 12.24
N LEU A 375 -13.62 4.67 11.29
CA LEU A 375 -13.69 4.18 9.90
C LEU A 375 -12.33 4.09 9.22
N GLY A 376 -11.48 5.11 9.43
CA GLY A 376 -10.10 5.12 8.94
C GLY A 376 -9.19 4.06 9.58
N GLY A 377 -9.69 3.35 10.60
CA GLY A 377 -8.98 2.36 11.39
C GLY A 377 -7.88 2.93 12.27
N GLY A 378 -7.16 2.00 12.91
CA GLY A 378 -5.92 2.32 13.60
C GLY A 378 -4.79 2.66 12.64
N HIS A 379 -4.79 2.06 11.45
CA HIS A 379 -3.84 2.23 10.35
C HIS A 379 -4.59 1.95 9.04
N ASN A 380 -4.08 2.44 7.90
CA ASN A 380 -4.78 2.39 6.61
C ASN A 380 -3.78 2.15 5.47
N TRP A 381 -4.02 2.71 4.28
CA TRP A 381 -3.18 2.50 3.08
C TRP A 381 -1.74 3.00 3.18
N GLN A 382 -1.38 3.77 4.22
CA GLN A 382 -0.09 4.44 4.27
C GLN A 382 1.02 3.42 4.42
N ALA A 383 1.93 3.36 3.45
CA ALA A 383 2.95 2.33 3.44
C ALA A 383 3.81 2.33 4.72
N THR A 384 4.27 1.16 5.13
CA THR A 384 4.97 0.92 6.39
C THR A 384 6.44 0.57 6.17
N ALA A 385 7.26 0.59 7.22
CA ALA A 385 8.67 0.28 7.12
C ALA A 385 9.13 -0.62 8.26
N TYR A 386 9.97 -1.60 7.93
CA TYR A 386 10.66 -2.46 8.89
C TYR A 386 12.16 -2.17 8.83
N SER A 387 12.85 -2.17 9.97
CA SER A 387 14.32 -2.05 10.00
C SER A 387 14.95 -3.30 10.58
N PRO A 388 15.73 -4.08 9.80
CA PRO A 388 16.45 -5.23 10.33
C PRO A 388 17.53 -4.83 11.35
N LYS A 389 17.98 -3.57 11.35
CA LYS A 389 18.95 -3.06 12.33
C LYS A 389 18.37 -2.85 13.72
N THR A 390 17.13 -2.40 13.80
CA THR A 390 16.47 -2.12 15.09
C THR A 390 15.52 -3.23 15.52
N GLY A 391 15.09 -4.10 14.59
CA GLY A 391 14.04 -5.08 14.81
C GLY A 391 12.65 -4.45 14.96
N LEU A 392 12.50 -3.17 14.59
CA LEU A 392 11.27 -2.41 14.78
C LEU A 392 10.51 -2.22 13.47
N TYR A 393 9.20 -2.12 13.63
CA TYR A 393 8.24 -1.83 12.57
C TYR A 393 7.58 -0.47 12.81
N TYR A 394 7.57 0.38 11.79
CA TYR A 394 7.24 1.80 11.84
C TYR A 394 6.04 2.13 10.96
N PHE A 395 5.01 2.75 11.53
CA PHE A 395 3.79 3.10 10.78
C PHE A 395 3.05 4.28 11.44
N GLY A 396 2.11 4.87 10.72
CA GLY A 396 1.19 5.88 11.25
C GLY A 396 0.02 5.21 11.97
N SER A 397 -0.36 5.71 13.14
CA SER A 397 -1.50 5.22 13.91
C SER A 397 -2.50 6.33 14.23
N THR A 398 -3.80 6.03 14.22
CA THR A 398 -4.88 6.91 14.66
C THR A 398 -5.55 6.36 15.91
N ASP A 399 -5.56 7.13 16.98
CA ASP A 399 -6.33 6.86 18.19
C ASP A 399 -7.63 7.66 18.11
N GLY A 400 -8.71 7.03 17.64
CA GLY A 400 -10.01 7.68 17.42
C GLY A 400 -11.14 6.68 17.20
N CYS A 401 -12.38 7.16 17.29
CA CYS A 401 -13.59 6.33 17.21
C CYS A 401 -14.61 6.97 16.27
N HIS A 402 -15.61 6.21 15.83
CA HIS A 402 -16.77 6.75 15.12
C HIS A 402 -18.06 6.20 15.74
N ILE A 403 -19.18 6.87 15.48
CA ILE A 403 -20.52 6.33 15.69
C ILE A 403 -20.99 5.77 14.35
N TYR A 404 -21.38 4.51 14.34
CA TYR A 404 -21.77 3.77 13.15
C TYR A 404 -23.27 3.50 13.17
N TYR A 405 -23.94 3.86 12.08
CA TYR A 405 -25.39 3.75 11.93
C TYR A 405 -25.73 2.78 10.80
N LYS A 406 -26.75 1.94 11.01
CA LYS A 406 -27.38 1.17 9.92
C LYS A 406 -28.35 2.06 9.15
N THR A 407 -28.33 1.97 7.83
CA THR A 407 -29.40 2.49 6.98
C THR A 407 -29.89 1.37 6.05
N ASP A 408 -31.02 1.61 5.37
CA ASP A 408 -31.57 0.68 4.40
C ASP A 408 -31.78 1.39 3.06
N HIS A 409 -31.23 0.79 2.01
CA HIS A 409 -31.33 1.26 0.63
C HIS A 409 -31.24 0.06 -0.32
N GLU A 410 -31.96 0.13 -1.44
CA GLU A 410 -31.85 -0.90 -2.46
C GLU A 410 -30.52 -0.78 -3.23
N TYR A 411 -29.93 -1.94 -3.54
CA TYR A 411 -28.78 -1.99 -4.43
C TYR A 411 -29.16 -1.58 -5.85
N VAL A 412 -28.36 -0.68 -6.43
CA VAL A 412 -28.39 -0.34 -7.85
C VAL A 412 -26.97 -0.53 -8.40
N GLU A 413 -26.82 -1.34 -9.46
CA GLU A 413 -25.51 -1.61 -10.05
C GLU A 413 -24.82 -0.30 -10.48
N GLY A 414 -23.55 -0.16 -10.10
CA GLY A 414 -22.75 1.03 -10.38
C GLY A 414 -23.04 2.24 -9.48
N GLN A 415 -23.92 2.11 -8.49
CA GLN A 415 -24.17 3.14 -7.47
C GLN A 415 -23.57 2.74 -6.12
N TRP A 416 -23.44 3.74 -5.23
CA TRP A 416 -22.96 3.55 -3.87
C TRP A 416 -23.84 2.54 -3.09
N TYR A 417 -23.21 1.60 -2.40
CA TYR A 417 -23.83 0.47 -1.71
C TYR A 417 -23.15 0.19 -0.35
N GLN A 418 -23.31 1.15 0.55
CA GLN A 418 -22.77 1.13 1.91
C GLN A 418 -23.85 0.73 2.94
N LEU A 419 -25.11 1.14 2.74
CA LEU A 419 -26.23 0.90 3.69
C LEU A 419 -25.91 1.38 5.11
N SER A 420 -25.15 2.47 5.23
CA SER A 420 -24.74 3.02 6.51
C SER A 420 -24.35 4.48 6.42
N THR A 421 -24.22 5.11 7.59
CA THR A 421 -23.54 6.40 7.74
C THR A 421 -22.62 6.33 8.96
N VAL A 422 -21.55 7.11 8.94
CA VAL A 422 -20.62 7.24 10.07
C VAL A 422 -20.50 8.71 10.48
N GLU A 423 -20.43 8.94 11.78
CA GLU A 423 -20.23 10.27 12.33
C GLU A 423 -19.00 10.30 13.25
N PRO A 424 -18.20 11.38 13.24
CA PRO A 424 -17.18 11.60 14.24
C PRO A 424 -17.82 11.65 15.64
N VAL A 425 -17.15 11.08 16.63
CA VAL A 425 -17.60 11.19 18.02
C VAL A 425 -17.34 12.63 18.51
N PRO A 426 -18.37 13.41 18.91
CA PRO A 426 -18.16 14.78 19.33
C PRO A 426 -17.18 14.89 20.52
N GLY A 427 -16.12 15.69 20.34
CA GLY A 427 -15.12 15.93 21.37
C GLY A 427 -14.23 14.72 21.71
N ASP A 428 -14.14 13.71 20.84
CA ASP A 428 -13.31 12.53 21.07
C ASP A 428 -11.80 12.82 21.18
N GLY A 429 -11.37 13.98 20.68
CA GLY A 429 -9.99 14.42 20.74
C GLY A 429 -9.04 13.54 19.94
N ALA A 430 -9.52 12.85 18.90
CA ALA A 430 -8.75 11.87 18.14
C ALA A 430 -7.34 12.38 17.77
N LYS A 431 -6.34 11.51 17.98
CA LYS A 431 -4.92 11.84 17.76
C LYS A 431 -4.30 10.94 16.72
N GLY A 432 -3.34 11.49 16.00
CA GLY A 432 -2.40 10.72 15.20
C GLY A 432 -1.15 10.36 15.95
N SER A 433 -0.39 9.43 15.43
CA SER A 433 0.98 9.20 15.85
C SER A 433 1.82 8.58 14.75
N VAL A 434 3.14 8.81 14.79
CA VAL A 434 4.11 7.83 14.26
C VAL A 434 4.42 6.89 15.41
N ILE A 435 4.32 5.58 15.18
CA ILE A 435 4.59 4.55 16.19
C ILE A 435 5.68 3.59 15.70
N ALA A 436 6.49 3.11 16.64
CA ALA A 436 7.33 1.94 16.45
C ALA A 436 6.92 0.82 17.40
N VAL A 437 6.77 -0.37 16.84
CA VAL A 437 6.55 -1.60 17.61
C VAL A 437 7.71 -2.57 17.39
N ASP A 438 7.95 -3.44 18.37
CA ASP A 438 8.76 -4.62 18.18
C ASP A 438 8.11 -5.54 17.15
N ALA A 439 8.84 -5.92 16.09
CA ALA A 439 8.26 -6.68 15.00
C ALA A 439 7.83 -8.12 15.41
N ALA A 440 8.45 -8.71 16.44
CA ALA A 440 8.11 -10.06 16.89
C ALA A 440 6.92 -10.10 17.84
N THR A 441 6.71 -9.05 18.63
CA THR A 441 5.70 -9.05 19.71
C THR A 441 4.57 -8.05 19.51
N GLY A 442 4.76 -7.03 18.68
CA GLY A 442 3.85 -5.89 18.55
C GLY A 442 3.91 -4.92 19.72
N GLU A 443 4.86 -5.05 20.64
CA GLU A 443 5.01 -4.14 21.77
C GLU A 443 5.49 -2.77 21.32
N THR A 444 4.73 -1.72 21.65
CA THR A 444 5.11 -0.33 21.40
C THR A 444 6.43 0.00 22.08
N ARG A 445 7.42 0.41 21.30
CA ARG A 445 8.71 0.91 21.80
C ARG A 445 8.70 2.41 22.00
N TRP A 446 8.10 3.13 21.06
CA TRP A 446 7.89 4.56 21.17
C TRP A 446 6.69 4.99 20.32
N ARG A 447 6.11 6.13 20.70
CA ARG A 447 5.01 6.78 19.99
C ARG A 447 5.27 8.29 19.98
N PHE A 448 5.23 8.89 18.80
CA PHE A 448 5.30 10.34 18.64
C PHE A 448 3.91 10.86 18.27
N GLU A 449 3.24 11.51 19.22
CA GLU A 449 1.89 12.04 19.03
C GLU A 449 1.87 13.22 18.05
N MET A 450 0.84 13.26 17.22
CA MET A 450 0.57 14.27 16.21
C MET A 450 -0.91 14.64 16.25
N GLU A 451 -1.26 15.78 15.66
CA GLU A 451 -2.67 16.18 15.53
C GLU A 451 -3.48 15.17 14.72
N ARG A 452 -2.91 14.64 13.63
CA ARG A 452 -3.47 13.54 12.84
C ARG A 452 -2.37 12.60 12.38
N ALA A 453 -2.73 11.35 12.09
CA ALA A 453 -1.75 10.36 11.66
C ALA A 453 -1.09 10.83 10.36
N PRO A 454 0.21 10.55 10.16
CA PRO A 454 0.89 10.92 8.93
C PRO A 454 0.25 10.20 7.74
N SER A 455 -0.10 10.96 6.69
CA SER A 455 -0.68 10.40 5.47
C SER A 455 0.35 9.85 4.48
N GLY A 456 1.64 10.13 4.72
CA GLY A 456 2.74 9.89 3.81
C GLY A 456 3.59 8.67 4.17
N GLY A 457 3.01 7.61 4.74
CA GLY A 457 3.68 6.33 5.07
C GLY A 457 5.03 6.47 5.78
N THR A 458 5.86 5.43 5.74
CA THR A 458 7.18 5.44 6.36
C THR A 458 8.27 4.87 5.45
N LEU A 459 9.50 5.33 5.67
CA LEU A 459 10.74 4.85 5.06
C LEU A 459 11.79 4.75 6.15
N ALA A 460 12.39 3.58 6.34
CA ALA A 460 13.50 3.40 7.27
C ALA A 460 14.86 3.33 6.54
N THR A 461 15.93 3.84 7.15
CA THR A 461 17.26 3.81 6.55
C THR A 461 18.36 3.33 7.51
N ALA A 462 19.45 2.80 6.97
CA ALA A 462 20.64 2.40 7.72
C ALA A 462 21.35 3.55 8.45
N GLY A 463 21.03 4.80 8.11
CA GLY A 463 21.45 6.00 8.84
C GLY A 463 20.73 6.22 10.17
N GLY A 464 19.86 5.29 10.59
CA GLY A 464 19.13 5.38 11.86
C GLY A 464 17.94 6.34 11.81
N LEU A 465 17.35 6.53 10.63
CA LEU A 465 16.25 7.47 10.40
C LEU A 465 14.99 6.76 9.94
N VAL A 466 13.84 7.32 10.36
CA VAL A 466 12.52 7.03 9.79
C VAL A 466 11.96 8.32 9.19
N PHE A 467 11.71 8.32 7.88
CA PHE A 467 11.05 9.41 7.17
C PHE A 467 9.56 9.16 7.05
N THR A 468 8.77 10.24 7.08
CA THR A 468 7.32 10.21 6.83
C THR A 468 6.84 11.59 6.38
N GLY A 469 5.63 11.69 5.86
CA GLY A 469 4.98 12.96 5.53
C GLY A 469 3.56 13.06 6.05
N ASP A 470 3.04 14.28 6.19
CA ASP A 470 1.68 14.52 6.68
C ASP A 470 0.78 15.31 5.73
N HIS A 471 -0.47 15.45 6.16
CA HIS A 471 -1.52 16.19 5.46
C HIS A 471 -1.30 17.71 5.45
N GLN A 472 -0.43 18.23 6.33
CA GLN A 472 -0.03 19.63 6.37
C GLN A 472 1.16 19.92 5.43
N GLY A 473 1.73 18.88 4.81
CA GLY A 473 2.82 18.98 3.85
C GLY A 473 4.22 18.96 4.46
N TYR A 474 4.35 18.57 5.74
CA TYR A 474 5.67 18.39 6.34
C TYR A 474 6.25 17.03 5.97
N LEU A 475 7.39 17.03 5.30
CA LEU A 475 8.30 15.88 5.28
C LEU A 475 9.10 15.90 6.57
N MET A 476 9.12 14.80 7.31
CA MET A 476 9.73 14.69 8.64
C MET A 476 10.70 13.54 8.69
N ALA A 477 11.72 13.66 9.55
CA ALA A 477 12.66 12.58 9.86
C ALA A 477 12.79 12.41 11.38
N PHE A 478 12.69 11.16 11.81
CA PHE A 478 12.73 10.74 13.21
C PHE A 478 13.96 9.85 13.44
N ASP A 479 14.53 9.93 14.64
CA ASP A 479 15.47 8.93 15.13
C ASP A 479 14.76 7.57 15.24
N ALA A 480 15.27 6.56 14.54
CA ALA A 480 14.60 5.27 14.39
C ALA A 480 14.50 4.48 15.71
N ALA A 481 15.39 4.72 16.67
CA ALA A 481 15.41 4.00 17.94
C ALA A 481 14.52 4.67 19.00
N THR A 482 14.41 6.00 18.96
CA THR A 482 13.79 6.78 20.04
C THR A 482 12.50 7.51 19.65
N GLY A 483 12.21 7.65 18.36
CA GLY A 483 11.05 8.42 17.89
C GLY A 483 11.20 9.93 18.02
N LYS A 484 12.40 10.43 18.34
CA LYS A 484 12.67 11.87 18.42
C LYS A 484 12.66 12.47 17.01
N MET A 485 11.80 13.46 16.76
CA MET A 485 11.84 14.24 15.53
C MET A 485 13.15 15.03 15.45
N LEU A 486 13.94 14.81 14.40
CA LEU A 486 15.25 15.43 14.20
C LEU A 486 15.22 16.55 13.16
N TRP A 487 14.29 16.49 12.22
CA TRP A 487 14.19 17.40 11.10
C TRP A 487 12.78 17.39 10.51
N ARG A 488 12.37 18.53 9.94
CA ARG A 488 11.17 18.65 9.12
C ARG A 488 11.31 19.74 8.07
N PHE A 489 10.58 19.62 6.96
CA PHE A 489 10.52 20.60 5.88
C PHE A 489 9.11 20.72 5.32
N GLN A 490 8.63 21.95 5.11
CA GLN A 490 7.31 22.23 4.54
C GLN A 490 7.39 22.19 3.00
N THR A 491 6.76 21.20 2.39
CA THR A 491 6.80 20.95 0.94
C THR A 491 5.78 21.77 0.15
N GLY A 492 4.79 22.36 0.82
CA GLY A 492 3.74 23.18 0.19
C GLY A 492 2.52 22.39 -0.28
N GLY A 493 2.50 21.07 -0.10
CA GLY A 493 1.34 20.23 -0.44
C GLY A 493 1.28 18.97 0.42
N GLN A 494 0.09 18.41 0.60
CA GLN A 494 -0.10 17.18 1.36
C GLN A 494 0.76 16.03 0.83
N ILE A 495 1.43 15.29 1.72
CA ILE A 495 2.19 14.09 1.36
C ILE A 495 1.30 12.87 1.57
N GLY A 496 0.93 12.18 0.48
CA GLY A 496 0.02 11.03 0.48
C GLY A 496 0.70 9.67 0.27
N SER A 497 2.02 9.64 0.08
CA SER A 497 2.81 8.43 -0.13
C SER A 497 4.12 8.46 0.64
N ALA A 498 4.64 7.27 0.94
CA ALA A 498 5.92 7.11 1.59
C ALA A 498 7.08 7.64 0.74
N PRO A 499 8.03 8.40 1.34
CA PRO A 499 9.26 8.77 0.67
C PRO A 499 10.03 7.53 0.19
N ILE A 500 10.89 7.74 -0.81
CA ILE A 500 11.89 6.76 -1.24
C ILE A 500 13.29 7.35 -1.08
N THR A 501 14.31 6.50 -1.11
CA THR A 501 15.70 6.95 -1.17
C THR A 501 16.53 6.08 -2.09
N TYR A 502 17.47 6.70 -2.82
CA TYR A 502 18.34 6.04 -3.78
C TYR A 502 19.68 6.79 -3.85
N ARG A 503 20.70 6.14 -4.41
CA ARG A 503 21.99 6.75 -4.70
C ARG A 503 22.01 7.23 -6.15
N PHE A 504 22.45 8.45 -6.36
CA PHE A 504 22.68 8.99 -7.69
C PHE A 504 23.95 9.81 -7.72
N ARG A 505 24.87 9.48 -8.64
CA ARG A 505 26.19 10.12 -8.75
C ARG A 505 26.96 10.16 -7.43
N GLY A 506 26.91 9.06 -6.68
CA GLY A 506 27.61 8.90 -5.40
C GLY A 506 26.92 9.54 -4.19
N ARG A 507 25.81 10.28 -4.38
CA ARG A 507 25.08 10.96 -3.30
C ARG A 507 23.77 10.25 -2.99
N GLN A 508 23.42 10.15 -1.71
CA GLN A 508 22.10 9.72 -1.27
C GLN A 508 21.06 10.82 -1.50
N ILE A 509 19.98 10.46 -2.20
CA ILE A 509 18.83 11.31 -2.47
C ILE A 509 17.61 10.75 -1.75
N VAL A 510 16.79 11.61 -1.16
CA VAL A 510 15.44 11.30 -0.68
C VAL A 510 14.43 11.96 -1.61
N ALA A 511 13.41 11.23 -2.06
CA ALA A 511 12.37 11.76 -2.93
C ALA A 511 10.97 11.52 -2.36
N VAL A 512 10.06 12.46 -2.62
CA VAL A 512 8.67 12.40 -2.13
C VAL A 512 7.72 13.12 -3.08
N THR A 513 6.48 12.64 -3.19
CA THR A 513 5.39 13.37 -3.84
C THR A 513 4.59 14.16 -2.81
N ALA A 514 4.34 15.43 -3.07
CA ALA A 514 3.61 16.34 -2.19
C ALA A 514 2.60 17.17 -3.00
N GLY A 515 1.30 16.91 -2.82
CA GLY A 515 0.24 17.49 -3.63
C GLY A 515 0.49 17.29 -5.12
N ASN A 516 0.63 18.39 -5.85
CA ASN A 516 0.93 18.42 -7.28
C ASN A 516 2.43 18.44 -7.61
N SER A 517 3.32 18.18 -6.64
CA SER A 517 4.77 18.31 -6.79
C SER A 517 5.52 17.01 -6.51
N VAL A 518 6.67 16.84 -7.16
CA VAL A 518 7.70 15.84 -6.81
C VAL A 518 8.95 16.58 -6.35
N LEU A 519 9.46 16.25 -5.18
CA LEU A 519 10.61 16.91 -4.57
C LEU A 519 11.72 15.90 -4.32
N THR A 520 12.96 16.36 -4.46
CA THR A 520 14.16 15.61 -4.03
C THR A 520 14.99 16.40 -3.04
N PHE A 521 15.69 15.68 -2.18
CA PHE A 521 16.49 16.21 -1.09
C PHE A 521 17.83 15.48 -1.00
N ALA A 522 18.90 16.20 -0.66
CA ALA A 522 20.22 15.65 -0.41
C ALA A 522 20.99 16.53 0.57
N LEU A 523 22.10 16.03 1.10
CA LEU A 523 23.08 16.88 1.80
C LEU A 523 23.70 17.86 0.79
N PRO A 524 24.06 19.09 1.18
CA PRO A 524 24.74 20.04 0.30
C PRO A 524 26.05 19.48 -0.24
N ASP A 525 26.47 19.92 -1.43
CA ASP A 525 27.86 19.74 -1.85
C ASP A 525 28.76 20.59 -0.92
N ASP A 526 29.89 20.01 -0.48
CA ASP A 526 30.86 20.69 0.40
C ASP A 526 31.53 21.91 -0.27
#